data_AF-A0A495JIT4-F1
#
_entry.id   AF-A0A495JIT4-F1
#
_cell.length_a   1.000
_cell.length_b   1.000
_cell.length_c   1.000
_cell.angle_alpha   90.00
_cell.angle_beta   90.00
_cell.angle_gamma   90.00
#
_symmetry.space_group_name_H-M   'P 1'
#
loop_
_entity.id
_entity.type
_entity.pdbx_description
1 polymer ?
#
loop_
_entity_poly.entity_id
_entity_poly.type
_entity_poly.pdbx_seq_one_letter_code
_entity_poly.pdbx_strand_id
1 'polypeptide(L)'
;MNNTDLHPSGDPQTPDDPRSRGTSRTRLIAATSAVGLAAIAGTGYAIIANSGADPLVLNTPNAVIAGQTFDRPIEIAADNVTLQRVTIRTGGSAAIRIRPGVSGATITDTEIHCTDNKTDGIVPGDYAATRVTVHDCRRAFVQDATTPATIVDSEQNGEAYSPDVPGGVLVAPTPTDLGPEGPLPSPPRAPTAVPPTPITYWPGPTNTGVPAGTILTNSGSLDLRIAGQVLTNLNIVGCVTVRASNVVIRKSRITCNSPTYSIRVYDTATNLLVEDVEINGGGRNSASVCCSNYTLRRANIWNMVDGPRLSTRSTVVDSWIHDLARVPNSHNDALQTTGGSNIIVRHNRLEPYKASTNDPHNACIMIGSTTADSVRNLTFENNYCNGGNYSVGVRDDLVASNIVFKNNKFGRNYRYGVIARPNQTGILWERATNVWFDNGLPVVP
;
A
#
# COMPACT_ATOMS: atom_id res chain seq x y z
N MET A 1 -5.99 -37.71 50.53
CA MET A 1 -6.71 -37.49 51.79
C MET A 1 -5.82 -36.64 52.68
N ASN A 2 -6.36 -35.59 53.30
CA ASN A 2 -5.84 -34.87 54.48
C ASN A 2 -4.47 -34.14 54.36
N ASN A 3 -4.21 -33.01 55.04
CA ASN A 3 -5.08 -31.89 55.46
C ASN A 3 -4.23 -30.66 55.87
N THR A 4 -4.88 -29.48 55.96
CA THR A 4 -4.74 -28.37 56.97
C THR A 4 -3.61 -28.43 58.03
N ASP A 5 -3.02 -27.35 58.57
CA ASP A 5 -3.17 -25.88 58.38
C ASP A 5 -2.06 -25.13 59.19
N LEU A 6 -2.13 -23.78 59.23
CA LEU A 6 -1.83 -22.86 60.36
C LEU A 6 -0.76 -21.76 60.15
N HIS A 7 -1.27 -20.53 60.03
CA HIS A 7 -0.69 -19.26 60.50
C HIS A 7 -1.25 -18.93 61.93
N PRO A 8 -0.96 -17.80 62.61
CA PRO A 8 -0.23 -16.56 62.24
C PRO A 8 1.04 -16.39 63.14
N SER A 9 1.53 -15.25 63.67
CA SER A 9 1.22 -13.79 63.67
C SER A 9 2.46 -12.98 64.10
N GLY A 10 2.49 -11.65 63.90
CA GLY A 10 3.47 -10.76 64.55
C GLY A 10 3.62 -9.36 63.93
N ASP A 11 2.99 -8.36 64.54
CA ASP A 11 3.10 -6.90 64.33
C ASP A 11 2.52 -6.23 65.62
N PRO A 12 2.76 -4.94 66.03
CA PRO A 12 3.19 -3.77 65.23
C PRO A 12 4.23 -2.83 65.91
N GLN A 13 4.57 -1.69 65.26
CA GLN A 13 4.42 -0.32 65.84
C GLN A 13 4.89 0.84 64.92
N THR A 14 4.26 2.02 65.07
CA THR A 14 4.68 3.36 64.58
C THR A 14 4.35 4.41 65.67
N PRO A 15 5.02 5.59 65.72
CA PRO A 15 4.32 6.85 65.39
C PRO A 15 5.16 8.07 64.88
N ASP A 16 4.50 8.90 64.06
CA ASP A 16 4.43 10.39 63.95
C ASP A 16 5.63 11.39 63.77
N ASP A 17 5.54 12.15 62.66
CA ASP A 17 5.65 13.63 62.40
C ASP A 17 6.24 14.57 63.52
N PRO A 18 7.05 15.65 63.22
CA PRO A 18 6.60 16.72 62.32
C PRO A 18 7.58 17.65 61.52
N ARG A 19 7.09 18.08 60.34
CA ARG A 19 7.22 19.41 59.68
C ARG A 19 8.61 20.04 59.42
N SER A 20 8.79 20.49 58.18
CA SER A 20 9.43 21.79 57.88
C SER A 20 8.60 22.62 56.89
N ARG A 21 8.74 23.95 56.89
CA ARG A 21 7.94 24.87 56.06
C ARG A 21 8.81 25.65 55.07
N GLY A 22 8.36 25.69 53.82
CA GLY A 22 8.37 26.91 53.02
C GLY A 22 9.56 27.18 52.10
N THR A 23 9.31 27.14 50.80
CA THR A 23 9.46 28.33 49.96
C THR A 23 8.63 28.15 48.69
N SER A 24 7.55 28.93 48.52
CA SER A 24 6.80 28.92 47.27
C SER A 24 7.59 29.66 46.20
N ARG A 25 8.40 28.93 45.44
CA ARG A 25 8.81 29.37 44.10
C ARG A 25 7.80 28.78 43.12
N THR A 26 6.95 29.63 42.56
CA THR A 26 6.01 29.29 41.50
C THR A 26 6.77 28.84 40.25
N ARG A 27 7.20 27.57 40.21
CA ARG A 27 7.64 26.93 38.99
C ARG A 27 6.43 26.91 38.06
N LEU A 28 6.50 27.67 36.97
CA LEU A 28 5.59 27.51 35.86
C LEU A 28 5.87 26.12 35.28
N ILE A 29 5.10 25.12 35.69
CA ILE A 29 5.18 23.77 35.12
C ILE A 29 4.56 23.90 33.73
N ALA A 30 5.41 24.17 32.74
CA ALA A 30 5.09 23.93 31.35
C ALA A 30 4.91 22.42 31.18
N ALA A 31 3.67 21.96 31.41
CA ALA A 31 3.29 20.57 31.33
C ALA A 31 3.19 20.20 29.84
N THR A 32 4.34 20.07 29.17
CA THR A 32 4.43 19.57 27.80
C THR A 32 3.74 18.21 27.75
N SER A 33 2.48 18.20 27.31
CA SER A 33 1.67 16.99 27.21
C SER A 33 2.14 16.17 26.02
N ALA A 34 3.29 15.52 26.22
CA ALA A 34 3.92 14.62 25.28
C ALA A 34 3.02 13.39 25.09
N VAL A 35 2.06 13.54 24.18
CA VAL A 35 1.36 12.43 23.52
C VAL A 35 2.41 11.70 22.71
N GLY A 36 3.19 10.85 23.37
CA GLY A 36 4.08 9.94 22.68
C GLY A 36 3.21 9.06 21.80
N LEU A 37 3.42 9.08 20.48
CA LEU A 37 2.75 8.17 19.57
C LEU A 37 3.37 6.78 19.74
N ALA A 38 3.03 6.13 20.86
CA ALA A 38 3.02 4.70 20.94
C ALA A 38 2.22 4.19 19.74
N ALA A 39 2.91 3.57 18.79
CA ALA A 39 2.28 2.88 17.67
C ALA A 39 1.59 1.63 18.23
N ILE A 40 0.41 1.80 18.84
CA ILE A 40 -0.36 0.73 19.46
C ILE A 40 -0.81 -0.23 18.35
N ALA A 41 -0.06 -1.31 18.20
CA ALA A 41 -0.39 -2.40 17.30
C ALA A 41 -1.65 -3.11 17.81
N GLY A 42 -2.78 -2.84 17.19
CA GLY A 42 -4.07 -3.48 17.47
C GLY A 42 -5.14 -2.52 17.98
N THR A 43 -6.25 -2.45 17.24
CA THR A 43 -7.59 -2.01 17.71
C THR A 43 -7.61 -0.76 18.61
N GLY A 44 -6.96 0.33 18.17
CA GLY A 44 -6.98 1.60 18.88
C GLY A 44 -7.24 2.78 17.93
N TYR A 45 -8.40 3.44 18.08
CA TYR A 45 -8.42 4.88 17.86
C TYR A 45 -7.58 5.50 18.97
N ALA A 46 -6.38 5.96 18.65
CA ALA A 46 -5.79 7.02 19.44
C ALA A 46 -6.74 8.22 19.31
N ILE A 47 -7.45 8.57 20.38
CA ILE A 47 -8.15 9.86 20.46
C ILE A 47 -7.06 10.90 20.63
N ILE A 48 -6.45 11.29 19.51
CA ILE A 48 -5.58 12.45 19.47
C ILE A 48 -6.46 13.63 19.87
N ALA A 49 -6.07 14.32 20.94
CA ALA A 49 -6.77 15.51 21.39
C ALA A 49 -6.46 16.63 20.38
N ASN A 50 -7.26 16.71 19.32
CA ASN A 50 -6.96 17.61 18.20
C ASN A 50 -7.04 19.09 18.57
N SER A 51 -7.67 19.45 19.69
CA SER A 51 -7.61 20.76 20.32
C SER A 51 -6.75 20.76 21.60
N GLY A 52 -6.10 21.88 21.90
CA GLY A 52 -5.28 22.06 23.10
C GLY A 52 -4.24 23.17 22.97
N ALA A 53 -3.69 23.65 24.10
CA ALA A 53 -2.68 24.70 24.09
C ALA A 53 -1.26 24.17 23.79
N ASP A 54 -0.92 22.96 24.26
CA ASP A 54 0.40 22.37 24.03
C ASP A 54 0.54 21.84 22.59
N PRO A 55 1.76 21.77 22.03
CA PRO A 55 2.00 21.10 20.76
C PRO A 55 1.70 19.59 20.80
N LEU A 56 1.13 19.07 19.70
CA LEU A 56 1.09 17.63 19.42
C LEU A 56 2.49 17.16 18.98
N VAL A 57 3.16 16.36 19.81
CA VAL A 57 4.54 15.92 19.57
C VAL A 57 4.57 14.63 18.73
N LEU A 58 5.14 14.68 17.54
CA LEU A 58 5.28 13.55 16.62
C LEU A 58 6.67 12.93 16.73
N ASN A 59 6.84 12.03 17.71
CA ASN A 59 8.12 11.45 18.12
C ASN A 59 8.41 10.05 17.55
N THR A 60 7.70 9.63 16.50
CA THR A 60 7.81 8.29 15.92
C THR A 60 8.31 8.39 14.47
N PRO A 61 9.50 7.84 14.13
CA PRO A 61 10.06 7.96 12.78
C PRO A 61 9.16 7.35 11.70
N ASN A 62 9.11 7.98 10.53
CA ASN A 62 8.29 7.62 9.37
C ASN A 62 6.76 7.66 9.64
N ALA A 63 6.31 8.32 10.71
CA ALA A 63 4.88 8.46 10.99
C ALA A 63 4.18 9.34 9.93
N VAL A 64 3.02 8.89 9.45
CA VAL A 64 2.19 9.63 8.48
C VAL A 64 0.89 10.04 9.16
N ILE A 65 0.62 11.34 9.24
CA ILE A 65 -0.67 11.89 9.66
C ILE A 65 -1.36 12.47 8.43
N ALA A 66 -2.59 12.04 8.17
CA ALA A 66 -3.33 12.51 7.01
C ALA A 66 -4.84 12.65 7.24
N GLY A 67 -5.46 13.62 6.58
CA GLY A 67 -6.91 13.81 6.55
C GLY A 67 -7.53 14.31 7.87
N GLN A 68 -6.76 15.02 8.71
CA GLN A 68 -7.20 15.48 10.04
C GLN A 68 -7.11 17.00 10.20
N THR A 69 -7.99 17.56 11.02
CA THR A 69 -7.91 18.95 11.49
C THR A 69 -7.31 18.99 12.90
N PHE A 70 -6.37 19.90 13.15
CA PHE A 70 -5.78 20.16 14.48
C PHE A 70 -5.97 21.63 14.87
N ASP A 71 -6.74 21.87 15.93
CA ASP A 71 -6.91 23.17 16.57
C ASP A 71 -5.81 23.39 17.65
N ARG A 72 -4.56 23.05 17.33
CA ARG A 72 -3.36 23.14 18.19
C ARG A 72 -2.05 23.08 17.37
N PRO A 73 -0.88 23.46 17.92
CA PRO A 73 0.40 23.36 17.22
C PRO A 73 0.85 21.90 17.02
N ILE A 74 1.73 21.66 16.06
CA ILE A 74 2.40 20.36 15.84
C ILE A 74 3.92 20.53 16.05
N GLU A 75 4.54 19.60 16.77
CA GLU A 75 5.99 19.51 16.91
C GLU A 75 6.51 18.20 16.31
N ILE A 76 7.25 18.28 15.20
CA ILE A 76 7.87 17.12 14.55
C ILE A 76 9.20 16.80 15.25
N ALA A 77 9.28 15.61 15.83
CA ALA A 77 10.32 15.20 16.77
C ALA A 77 11.05 13.89 16.38
N ALA A 78 10.86 13.42 15.13
CA ALA A 78 11.49 12.22 14.59
C ALA A 78 11.57 12.29 13.05
N ASP A 79 12.51 11.55 12.45
CA ASP A 79 12.78 11.59 11.00
C ASP A 79 11.63 11.07 10.12
N ASN A 80 11.60 11.54 8.87
CA ASN A 80 10.68 11.09 7.80
C ASN A 80 9.18 11.25 8.11
N VAL A 81 8.82 12.06 9.10
CA VAL A 81 7.42 12.31 9.46
C VAL A 81 6.72 13.07 8.33
N THR A 82 5.55 12.58 7.93
CA THR A 82 4.74 13.15 6.84
C THR A 82 3.41 13.69 7.36
N LEU A 83 3.10 14.94 7.03
CA LEU A 83 1.78 15.55 7.15
C LEU A 83 1.15 15.63 5.75
N GLN A 84 -0.09 15.16 5.58
CA GLN A 84 -0.76 15.20 4.27
C GLN A 84 -2.27 15.47 4.34
N ARG A 85 -2.79 16.47 3.60
CA ARG A 85 -4.22 16.83 3.67
C ARG A 85 -4.66 17.06 5.12
N VAL A 86 -3.84 17.82 5.83
CA VAL A 86 -4.05 18.24 7.21
C VAL A 86 -4.50 19.70 7.19
N THR A 87 -5.41 20.09 8.09
CA THR A 87 -5.72 21.50 8.36
C THR A 87 -5.25 21.83 9.78
N ILE A 88 -4.43 22.86 9.96
CA ILE A 88 -3.93 23.30 11.28
C ILE A 88 -4.52 24.69 11.58
N ARG A 89 -5.03 24.89 12.79
CA ARG A 89 -5.62 26.16 13.26
C ARG A 89 -5.05 26.50 14.62
N THR A 90 -4.09 27.42 14.71
CA THR A 90 -3.39 27.64 15.97
C THR A 90 -2.65 28.97 16.09
N GLY A 91 -2.23 29.32 17.30
CA GLY A 91 -1.48 30.54 17.60
C GLY A 91 -0.19 30.25 18.38
N GLY A 92 0.42 31.30 18.95
CA GLY A 92 1.65 31.20 19.74
C GLY A 92 2.93 31.48 18.93
N SER A 93 3.76 30.46 18.71
CA SER A 93 5.13 30.65 18.16
C SER A 93 5.34 30.11 16.74
N ALA A 94 4.79 28.93 16.46
CA ALA A 94 4.82 28.29 15.16
C ALA A 94 3.67 27.27 15.06
N ALA A 95 3.06 27.11 13.88
CA ALA A 95 2.02 26.11 13.66
C ALA A 95 2.61 24.69 13.50
N ILE A 96 3.73 24.58 12.80
CA ILE A 96 4.57 23.37 12.72
C ILE A 96 5.99 23.74 13.16
N ARG A 97 6.52 23.03 14.16
CA ARG A 97 7.91 23.14 14.62
C ARG A 97 8.66 21.82 14.42
N ILE A 98 9.72 21.84 13.63
CA ILE A 98 10.64 20.70 13.50
C ILE A 98 11.73 20.84 14.56
N ARG A 99 12.07 19.75 15.25
CA ARG A 99 13.15 19.74 16.24
C ARG A 99 14.54 19.74 15.58
N PRO A 100 15.55 20.41 16.18
CA PRO A 100 16.92 20.34 15.68
C PRO A 100 17.42 18.89 15.55
N GLY A 101 18.03 18.56 14.42
CA GLY A 101 18.53 17.21 14.12
C GLY A 101 17.50 16.22 13.58
N VAL A 102 16.26 16.65 13.35
CA VAL A 102 15.26 15.87 12.61
C VAL A 102 15.38 16.14 11.11
N SER A 103 15.27 15.10 10.28
CA SER A 103 15.40 15.16 8.83
C SER A 103 14.20 14.54 8.09
N GLY A 104 14.03 14.85 6.80
CA GLY A 104 13.01 14.23 5.93
C GLY A 104 11.56 14.62 6.24
N ALA A 105 11.33 15.65 7.05
CA ALA A 105 9.99 16.14 7.35
C ALA A 105 9.28 16.59 6.04
N THR A 106 8.09 16.05 5.79
CA THR A 106 7.36 16.24 4.53
C THR A 106 5.94 16.75 4.81
N ILE A 107 5.56 17.87 4.21
CA ILE A 107 4.26 18.52 4.41
C ILE A 107 3.60 18.68 3.03
N THR A 108 2.42 18.09 2.85
CA THR A 108 1.79 17.98 1.52
C THR A 108 0.29 18.28 1.55
N ASP A 109 -0.23 18.95 0.52
CA ASP A 109 -1.68 19.21 0.37
C ASP A 109 -2.32 19.83 1.65
N THR A 110 -1.58 20.64 2.41
CA THR A 110 -1.86 20.97 3.81
C THR A 110 -2.18 22.45 4.00
N GLU A 111 -3.17 22.74 4.83
CA GLU A 111 -3.72 24.07 5.08
C GLU A 111 -3.35 24.50 6.50
N ILE A 112 -2.83 25.73 6.67
CA ILE A 112 -2.41 26.26 7.97
C ILE A 112 -3.08 27.63 8.15
N HIS A 113 -3.82 27.81 9.23
CA HIS A 113 -4.38 29.11 9.64
C HIS A 113 -3.76 29.52 10.98
N CYS A 114 -3.03 30.63 11.00
CA CYS A 114 -2.58 31.23 12.25
C CYS A 114 -3.68 32.08 12.88
N THR A 115 -4.03 31.81 14.13
CA THR A 115 -5.06 32.57 14.87
C THR A 115 -4.52 33.87 15.49
N ASP A 116 -3.21 34.14 15.35
CA ASP A 116 -2.59 35.42 15.66
C ASP A 116 -1.47 35.77 14.66
N ASN A 117 -1.22 37.07 14.48
CA ASN A 117 -0.24 37.60 13.53
C ASN A 117 1.22 37.55 14.01
N LYS A 118 1.53 36.77 15.06
CA LYS A 118 2.88 36.58 15.61
C LYS A 118 3.40 35.17 15.39
N THR A 119 2.50 34.23 15.13
CA THR A 119 2.76 32.82 14.85
C THR A 119 3.38 32.67 13.45
N ASP A 120 4.49 31.94 13.34
CA ASP A 120 5.03 31.50 12.05
C ASP A 120 4.31 30.21 11.57
N GLY A 121 4.33 29.89 10.28
CA GLY A 121 3.77 28.64 9.75
C GLY A 121 4.64 27.44 10.09
N ILE A 122 5.64 27.16 9.26
CA ILE A 122 6.60 26.06 9.42
C ILE A 122 7.98 26.61 9.84
N VAL A 123 8.58 26.04 10.89
CA VAL A 123 9.91 26.45 11.40
C VAL A 123 10.78 25.24 11.79
N PRO A 124 12.13 25.33 11.75
CA PRO A 124 12.94 26.45 11.28
C PRO A 124 13.40 26.33 9.82
N GLY A 125 13.35 25.13 9.23
CA GLY A 125 14.01 24.73 7.99
C GLY A 125 14.07 23.19 7.88
N ASP A 126 14.77 22.66 6.87
CA ASP A 126 15.01 21.22 6.63
C ASP A 126 13.75 20.35 6.40
N TYR A 127 12.80 20.86 5.61
CA TYR A 127 11.58 20.15 5.19
C TYR A 127 11.30 20.26 3.69
N ALA A 128 10.47 19.34 3.19
CA ALA A 128 9.78 19.47 1.91
C ALA A 128 8.32 19.92 2.13
N ALA A 129 7.91 21.00 1.48
CA ALA A 129 6.54 21.51 1.47
C ALA A 129 6.01 21.54 0.02
N THR A 130 4.91 20.83 -0.26
CA THR A 130 4.32 20.76 -1.60
C THR A 130 2.81 20.97 -1.55
N ARG A 131 2.29 22.01 -2.22
CA ARG A 131 0.88 22.45 -2.09
C ARG A 131 0.50 22.67 -0.63
N VAL A 132 1.24 23.54 0.03
CA VAL A 132 0.94 24.00 1.39
C VAL A 132 0.41 25.43 1.32
N THR A 133 -0.79 25.63 1.84
CA THR A 133 -1.47 26.93 1.89
C THR A 133 -1.38 27.47 3.32
N VAL A 134 -0.89 28.70 3.49
CA VAL A 134 -0.70 29.31 4.81
C VAL A 134 -1.41 30.66 4.92
N HIS A 135 -2.34 30.78 5.85
CA HIS A 135 -3.16 31.95 6.12
C HIS A 135 -2.76 32.63 7.44
N ASP A 136 -2.74 33.97 7.42
CA ASP A 136 -2.63 34.88 8.58
C ASP A 136 -1.35 34.77 9.43
N CYS A 137 -0.46 33.83 9.10
CA CYS A 137 0.83 33.65 9.76
C CYS A 137 1.81 34.77 9.42
N ARG A 138 2.65 35.12 10.40
CA ARG A 138 3.71 36.14 10.29
C ARG A 138 4.72 35.85 9.18
N ARG A 139 5.09 34.58 9.03
CA ARG A 139 5.97 34.03 7.99
C ARG A 139 5.48 32.63 7.67
N ALA A 140 5.11 32.32 6.42
CA ALA A 140 4.58 30.99 6.11
C ALA A 140 5.62 29.88 6.24
N PHE A 141 6.76 30.07 5.59
CA PHE A 141 7.84 29.09 5.51
C PHE A 141 9.12 29.73 6.02
N VAL A 142 9.52 29.39 7.25
CA VAL A 142 10.82 29.78 7.78
C VAL A 142 11.85 28.76 7.32
N GLN A 143 13.00 29.28 6.92
CA GLN A 143 14.19 28.62 6.40
C GLN A 143 15.34 29.62 6.42
N ASP A 144 16.58 29.14 6.35
CA ASP A 144 17.77 29.98 6.13
C ASP A 144 18.81 29.23 5.27
N ALA A 145 19.94 29.89 5.00
CA ALA A 145 21.02 29.32 4.19
C ALA A 145 21.74 28.11 4.84
N THR A 146 21.47 27.81 6.11
CA THR A 146 21.98 26.62 6.81
C THR A 146 20.94 25.52 6.96
N THR A 147 19.65 25.85 6.85
CA THR A 147 18.50 24.93 6.96
C THR A 147 17.47 25.21 5.85
N PRO A 148 17.80 24.97 4.56
CA PRO A 148 16.92 25.31 3.45
C PRO A 148 15.67 24.42 3.41
N ALA A 149 14.54 24.98 2.98
CA ALA A 149 13.32 24.22 2.72
C ALA A 149 13.09 24.02 1.22
N THR A 150 12.64 22.83 0.82
CA THR A 150 12.19 22.57 -0.55
C THR A 150 10.70 22.90 -0.63
N ILE A 151 10.35 24.05 -1.23
CA ILE A 151 8.97 24.55 -1.29
C ILE A 151 8.50 24.56 -2.74
N VAL A 152 7.35 23.90 -3.01
CA VAL A 152 6.80 23.69 -4.35
C VAL A 152 5.29 23.95 -4.32
N ASP A 153 4.74 24.61 -5.34
CA ASP A 153 3.31 24.88 -5.53
C ASP A 153 2.57 25.40 -4.27
N SER A 154 3.25 26.16 -3.41
CA SER A 154 2.78 26.56 -2.07
C SER A 154 2.58 28.07 -1.98
N GLU A 155 1.74 28.53 -1.05
CA GLU A 155 1.22 29.91 -1.03
C GLU A 155 1.09 30.48 0.39
N GLN A 156 1.19 31.81 0.50
CA GLN A 156 0.89 32.57 1.72
C GLN A 156 -0.21 33.59 1.42
N ASN A 157 -1.31 33.54 2.18
CA ASN A 157 -2.47 34.45 2.06
C ASN A 157 -3.11 34.50 0.66
N GLY A 158 -2.98 33.43 -0.14
CA GLY A 158 -3.47 33.36 -1.53
C GLY A 158 -2.52 33.91 -2.60
N GLU A 159 -1.32 34.34 -2.20
CA GLU A 159 -0.22 34.68 -3.11
C GLU A 159 0.81 33.54 -3.15
N ALA A 160 1.30 33.21 -4.35
CA ALA A 160 2.29 32.13 -4.52
C ALA A 160 3.59 32.47 -3.77
N TYR A 161 4.05 31.56 -2.91
CA TYR A 161 5.19 31.83 -2.04
C TYR A 161 6.52 31.74 -2.80
N SER A 162 7.24 32.85 -2.83
CA SER A 162 8.61 32.95 -3.36
C SER A 162 9.61 33.15 -2.20
N PRO A 163 10.71 32.39 -2.12
CA PRO A 163 11.66 32.50 -1.01
C PRO A 163 12.69 33.63 -1.22
N ASP A 164 12.76 34.58 -0.28
CA ASP A 164 13.76 35.67 -0.28
C ASP A 164 15.23 35.23 0.00
N VAL A 165 15.52 33.91 0.06
CA VAL A 165 16.81 33.37 0.52
C VAL A 165 17.74 33.03 -0.66
N PRO A 166 18.91 33.68 -0.80
CA PRO A 166 19.92 33.30 -1.79
C PRO A 166 20.49 31.91 -1.47
N GLY A 167 20.01 30.88 -2.17
CA GLY A 167 20.42 29.49 -1.96
C GLY A 167 19.35 28.45 -2.26
N GLY A 168 18.07 28.84 -2.31
CA GLY A 168 16.99 27.96 -2.79
C GLY A 168 17.23 27.56 -4.24
N VAL A 169 17.26 26.25 -4.53
CA VAL A 169 17.54 25.72 -5.89
C VAL A 169 16.30 25.84 -6.78
N LEU A 170 16.09 27.03 -7.33
CA LEU A 170 15.05 27.30 -8.32
C LEU A 170 15.43 26.67 -9.67
N VAL A 171 14.75 25.58 -10.04
CA VAL A 171 14.87 24.97 -11.38
C VAL A 171 14.01 25.77 -12.38
N ALA A 172 14.47 26.95 -12.74
CA ALA A 172 13.83 27.80 -13.75
C ALA A 172 14.22 27.36 -15.19
N PRO A 173 13.27 27.31 -16.14
CA PRO A 173 13.58 27.03 -17.54
C PRO A 173 14.24 28.25 -18.22
N THR A 174 15.25 28.02 -19.04
CA THR A 174 16.03 29.07 -19.73
C THR A 174 15.19 29.84 -20.75
N PRO A 175 15.03 31.18 -20.62
CA PRO A 175 14.49 32.00 -21.70
C PRO A 175 15.55 32.26 -22.77
N THR A 176 15.14 32.22 -24.04
CA THR A 176 15.94 32.71 -25.18
C THR A 176 15.46 34.11 -25.58
N ASP A 177 16.31 34.87 -26.25
CA ASP A 177 16.27 36.33 -26.50
C ASP A 177 14.93 36.94 -26.98
N LEU A 178 14.74 38.23 -26.69
CA LEU A 178 13.47 38.95 -26.79
C LEU A 178 13.23 39.62 -28.16
N GLY A 179 12.08 39.32 -28.76
CA GLY A 179 11.46 40.15 -29.81
C GLY A 179 10.44 41.14 -29.22
N PRO A 180 10.08 42.23 -29.95
CA PRO A 180 9.18 43.27 -29.44
C PRO A 180 7.74 42.78 -29.21
N GLU A 181 7.03 43.53 -28.36
CA GLU A 181 5.78 43.14 -27.68
C GLU A 181 4.71 42.49 -28.59
N GLY A 182 4.45 41.19 -28.33
CA GLY A 182 3.22 40.51 -28.74
C GLY A 182 2.09 40.73 -27.72
N PRO A 183 0.82 40.44 -28.07
CA PRO A 183 -0.31 40.55 -27.15
C PRO A 183 -0.17 39.61 -25.94
N LEU A 184 -0.81 39.97 -24.83
CA LEU A 184 -0.63 39.32 -23.52
C LEU A 184 -0.72 37.78 -23.58
N PRO A 185 0.13 37.06 -22.83
CA PRO A 185 0.05 35.61 -22.75
C PRO A 185 -1.30 35.18 -22.21
N SER A 186 -1.91 34.18 -22.85
CA SER A 186 -3.10 33.50 -22.31
C SER A 186 -2.78 32.86 -20.95
N PRO A 187 -3.76 32.75 -20.03
CA PRO A 187 -3.52 32.23 -18.68
C PRO A 187 -2.88 30.83 -18.71
N PRO A 188 -2.04 30.49 -17.71
CA PRO A 188 -1.39 29.18 -17.66
C PRO A 188 -2.41 28.06 -17.82
N ARG A 189 -2.24 27.24 -18.87
CA ARG A 189 -3.14 26.12 -19.12
C ARG A 189 -3.03 25.16 -17.94
N ALA A 190 -4.13 24.97 -17.21
CA ALA A 190 -4.20 24.03 -16.09
C ALA A 190 -3.55 22.69 -16.48
N PRO A 191 -2.72 22.09 -15.61
CA PRO A 191 -1.85 20.97 -15.97
C PRO A 191 -2.69 19.86 -16.61
N THR A 192 -2.46 19.65 -17.92
CA THR A 192 -3.34 18.81 -18.74
C THR A 192 -3.42 17.43 -18.12
N ALA A 193 -4.61 17.05 -17.62
CA ALA A 193 -4.79 15.79 -16.92
C ALA A 193 -4.26 14.65 -17.78
N VAL A 194 -3.24 13.94 -17.27
CA VAL A 194 -2.60 12.84 -18.00
C VAL A 194 -3.71 11.84 -18.35
N PRO A 195 -3.97 11.56 -19.64
CA PRO A 195 -5.14 10.78 -20.03
C PRO A 195 -5.10 9.42 -19.33
N PRO A 196 -6.22 8.96 -18.75
CA PRO A 196 -6.23 7.76 -17.93
C PRO A 196 -5.74 6.57 -18.74
N THR A 197 -4.69 5.92 -18.24
CA THR A 197 -4.06 4.75 -18.87
C THR A 197 -5.15 3.75 -19.28
N PRO A 198 -5.35 3.48 -20.57
CA PRO A 198 -6.49 2.69 -21.03
C PRO A 198 -6.39 1.27 -20.48
N ILE A 199 -7.52 0.61 -20.22
CA ILE A 199 -7.53 -0.76 -19.68
C ILE A 199 -6.81 -1.77 -20.58
N THR A 200 -6.69 -1.47 -21.88
CA THR A 200 -5.93 -2.22 -22.89
C THR A 200 -4.40 -2.11 -22.75
N TYR A 201 -3.88 -1.27 -21.86
CA TYR A 201 -2.49 -1.34 -21.43
C TYR A 201 -2.21 -2.64 -20.65
N TRP A 202 -3.21 -3.17 -19.93
CA TRP A 202 -3.11 -4.43 -19.21
C TRP A 202 -3.54 -5.63 -20.07
N PRO A 203 -3.16 -6.85 -19.68
CA PRO A 203 -3.58 -8.08 -20.36
C PRO A 203 -5.11 -8.24 -20.40
N GLY A 204 -5.62 -8.96 -21.39
CA GLY A 204 -7.04 -9.14 -21.63
C GLY A 204 -7.34 -10.13 -22.76
N PRO A 205 -8.56 -10.14 -23.34
CA PRO A 205 -9.03 -11.19 -24.23
C PRO A 205 -8.30 -11.28 -25.59
N THR A 206 -7.51 -10.26 -25.96
CA THR A 206 -6.81 -10.19 -27.26
C THR A 206 -5.32 -10.53 -27.17
N ASN A 207 -4.75 -10.64 -25.97
CA ASN A 207 -3.32 -10.88 -25.75
C ASN A 207 -3.02 -11.90 -24.63
N THR A 208 -4.03 -12.63 -24.15
CA THR A 208 -3.89 -13.73 -23.19
C THR A 208 -4.65 -14.98 -23.63
N GLY A 209 -4.27 -16.14 -23.10
CA GLY A 209 -4.87 -17.41 -23.45
C GLY A 209 -4.35 -17.97 -24.77
N VAL A 210 -5.14 -18.85 -25.40
CA VAL A 210 -4.77 -19.45 -26.70
C VAL A 210 -4.72 -18.38 -27.80
N PRO A 211 -3.60 -18.22 -28.54
CA PRO A 211 -3.51 -17.21 -29.59
C PRO A 211 -4.52 -17.47 -30.72
N ALA A 212 -5.18 -16.41 -31.20
CA ALA A 212 -6.17 -16.50 -32.26
C ALA A 212 -5.64 -17.25 -33.50
N GLY A 213 -6.47 -18.15 -34.06
CA GLY A 213 -6.09 -19.00 -35.19
C GLY A 213 -5.25 -20.25 -34.82
N THR A 214 -4.91 -20.46 -33.55
CA THR A 214 -4.21 -21.68 -33.12
C THR A 214 -5.13 -22.90 -33.25
N ILE A 215 -4.80 -23.83 -34.15
CA ILE A 215 -5.47 -25.13 -34.27
C ILE A 215 -5.08 -25.99 -33.06
N LEU A 216 -6.06 -26.48 -32.30
CA LEU A 216 -5.84 -27.30 -31.10
C LEU A 216 -6.14 -28.79 -31.35
N THR A 217 -5.25 -29.67 -30.90
CA THR A 217 -5.46 -31.12 -30.86
C THR A 217 -6.06 -31.53 -29.52
N ASN A 218 -7.15 -32.31 -29.53
CA ASN A 218 -7.78 -32.79 -28.30
C ASN A 218 -6.87 -33.72 -27.48
N SER A 219 -6.92 -33.59 -26.16
CA SER A 219 -6.22 -34.47 -25.22
C SER A 219 -7.02 -34.63 -23.92
N GLY A 220 -6.74 -35.69 -23.16
CA GLY A 220 -7.30 -35.91 -21.82
C GLY A 220 -6.44 -35.27 -20.71
N SER A 221 -6.66 -35.68 -19.46
CA SER A 221 -5.75 -35.37 -18.33
C SER A 221 -4.32 -35.86 -18.61
N LEU A 222 -3.32 -35.12 -18.11
CA LEU A 222 -1.91 -35.36 -18.40
C LEU A 222 -1.07 -35.50 -17.12
N ASP A 223 -0.03 -36.33 -17.14
CA ASP A 223 0.87 -36.54 -16.00
C ASP A 223 2.35 -36.49 -16.45
N LEU A 224 2.93 -35.29 -16.34
CA LEU A 224 4.12 -34.83 -17.04
C LEU A 224 5.40 -35.27 -16.30
N ARG A 225 5.89 -36.46 -16.67
CA ARG A 225 7.07 -37.15 -16.08
C ARG A 225 8.41 -36.97 -16.81
N ILE A 226 8.42 -36.39 -18.00
CA ILE A 226 9.64 -36.20 -18.82
C ILE A 226 10.17 -34.78 -18.59
N ALA A 227 11.46 -34.65 -18.26
CA ALA A 227 12.09 -33.35 -18.07
C ALA A 227 12.31 -32.63 -19.41
N GLY A 228 12.17 -31.30 -19.45
CA GLY A 228 12.34 -30.53 -20.68
C GLY A 228 11.24 -30.70 -21.74
N GLN A 229 10.21 -31.51 -21.48
CA GLN A 229 9.17 -31.76 -22.48
C GLN A 229 8.33 -30.50 -22.77
N VAL A 230 7.97 -30.34 -24.04
CA VAL A 230 7.19 -29.21 -24.55
C VAL A 230 5.83 -29.71 -25.04
N LEU A 231 4.78 -29.18 -24.44
CA LEU A 231 3.40 -29.37 -24.87
C LEU A 231 2.93 -28.07 -25.53
N THR A 232 2.37 -28.18 -26.73
CA THR A 232 1.85 -27.03 -27.49
C THR A 232 0.57 -27.40 -28.24
N ASN A 233 -0.30 -26.42 -28.45
CA ASN A 233 -1.47 -26.54 -29.31
C ASN A 233 -2.45 -27.66 -28.87
N LEU A 234 -2.66 -27.84 -27.57
CA LEU A 234 -3.57 -28.84 -27.02
C LEU A 234 -4.89 -28.25 -26.52
N ASN A 235 -5.99 -28.98 -26.73
CA ASN A 235 -7.26 -28.79 -26.02
C ASN A 235 -7.39 -29.90 -24.98
N ILE A 236 -6.92 -29.63 -23.76
CA ILE A 236 -6.82 -30.56 -22.64
C ILE A 236 -8.17 -30.57 -21.91
N VAL A 237 -8.98 -31.60 -22.15
CA VAL A 237 -10.22 -31.85 -21.42
C VAL A 237 -9.89 -32.78 -20.26
N GLY A 238 -9.53 -32.18 -19.14
CA GLY A 238 -8.89 -32.85 -18.01
C GLY A 238 -7.97 -31.92 -17.24
N CYS A 239 -7.19 -32.50 -16.33
CA CYS A 239 -6.32 -31.76 -15.42
C CYS A 239 -4.86 -32.22 -15.61
N VAL A 240 -3.91 -31.32 -15.35
CA VAL A 240 -2.48 -31.57 -15.58
C VAL A 240 -1.75 -31.78 -14.26
N THR A 241 -0.99 -32.86 -14.16
CA THR A 241 -0.01 -33.09 -13.09
C THR A 241 1.39 -32.91 -13.66
N VAL A 242 2.29 -32.26 -12.92
CA VAL A 242 3.67 -31.98 -13.34
C VAL A 242 4.63 -32.53 -12.30
N ARG A 243 5.51 -33.45 -12.71
CA ARG A 243 6.44 -34.19 -11.83
C ARG A 243 7.91 -34.02 -12.21
N ALA A 244 8.18 -33.61 -13.45
CA ALA A 244 9.52 -33.35 -13.93
C ALA A 244 9.80 -31.85 -14.09
N SER A 245 11.07 -31.48 -14.16
CA SER A 245 11.52 -30.10 -14.29
C SER A 245 11.66 -29.61 -15.74
N ASN A 246 11.70 -28.28 -15.89
CA ASN A 246 11.85 -27.56 -17.16
C ASN A 246 10.74 -27.89 -18.19
N VAL A 247 9.56 -28.28 -17.71
CA VAL A 247 8.37 -28.58 -18.54
C VAL A 247 7.79 -27.28 -19.09
N VAL A 248 7.36 -27.28 -20.35
CA VAL A 248 6.67 -26.15 -20.99
C VAL A 248 5.29 -26.59 -21.44
N ILE A 249 4.25 -25.87 -21.04
CA ILE A 249 2.89 -25.97 -21.58
C ILE A 249 2.59 -24.64 -22.25
N ARG A 250 2.28 -24.64 -23.55
CA ARG A 250 2.01 -23.39 -24.27
C ARG A 250 0.91 -23.45 -25.32
N LYS A 251 0.33 -22.29 -25.68
CA LYS A 251 -0.67 -22.16 -26.76
C LYS A 251 -1.80 -23.18 -26.67
N SER A 252 -2.30 -23.43 -25.46
CA SER A 252 -3.18 -24.57 -25.14
C SER A 252 -4.35 -24.16 -24.26
N ARG A 253 -5.46 -24.90 -24.35
CA ARG A 253 -6.62 -24.75 -23.46
C ARG A 253 -6.64 -25.90 -22.44
N ILE A 254 -6.97 -25.61 -21.19
CA ILE A 254 -7.19 -26.58 -20.12
C ILE A 254 -8.60 -26.38 -19.56
N THR A 255 -9.43 -27.42 -19.63
CA THR A 255 -10.77 -27.45 -19.04
C THR A 255 -10.81 -28.54 -17.97
N CYS A 256 -10.60 -28.15 -16.71
CA CYS A 256 -10.47 -29.07 -15.58
C CYS A 256 -11.65 -28.89 -14.59
N ASN A 257 -12.73 -29.64 -14.80
CA ASN A 257 -13.87 -29.70 -13.89
C ASN A 257 -13.63 -30.71 -12.74
N SER A 258 -12.57 -30.49 -11.96
CA SER A 258 -12.21 -31.27 -10.76
C SER A 258 -12.26 -30.36 -9.54
N PRO A 259 -12.63 -30.82 -8.33
CA PRO A 259 -12.51 -30.04 -7.10
C PRO A 259 -11.07 -29.77 -6.65
N THR A 260 -10.05 -30.27 -7.37
CA THR A 260 -8.62 -30.10 -7.05
C THR A 260 -7.99 -28.92 -7.81
N TYR A 261 -6.91 -29.15 -8.58
CA TYR A 261 -6.16 -28.11 -9.29
C TYR A 261 -6.14 -28.37 -10.80
N SER A 262 -6.16 -27.32 -11.62
CA SER A 262 -6.04 -27.46 -13.08
C SER A 262 -4.62 -27.84 -13.50
N ILE A 263 -3.61 -27.29 -12.81
CA ILE A 263 -2.22 -27.70 -12.92
C ILE A 263 -1.65 -27.94 -11.51
N ARG A 264 -1.29 -29.18 -11.20
CA ARG A 264 -0.60 -29.55 -9.95
C ARG A 264 0.89 -29.79 -10.21
N VAL A 265 1.72 -28.86 -9.75
CA VAL A 265 3.19 -28.99 -9.67
C VAL A 265 3.54 -29.77 -8.40
N TYR A 266 4.27 -30.87 -8.55
CA TYR A 266 4.85 -31.60 -7.42
C TYR A 266 6.18 -30.96 -6.97
N ASP A 267 6.56 -31.26 -5.74
CA ASP A 267 7.86 -30.97 -5.13
C ASP A 267 9.06 -31.44 -5.96
N THR A 268 8.92 -32.54 -6.69
CA THR A 268 9.93 -33.06 -7.62
C THR A 268 10.10 -32.21 -8.91
N ALA A 269 9.24 -31.22 -9.15
CA ALA A 269 9.25 -30.40 -10.36
C ALA A 269 9.72 -28.96 -10.10
N THR A 270 10.56 -28.45 -11.00
CA THR A 270 11.04 -27.07 -11.00
C THR A 270 10.98 -26.45 -12.40
N ASN A 271 10.92 -25.12 -12.49
CA ASN A 271 10.92 -24.37 -13.75
C ASN A 271 9.80 -24.78 -14.73
N LEU A 272 8.57 -24.97 -14.24
CA LEU A 272 7.42 -25.10 -15.13
C LEU A 272 7.12 -23.74 -15.80
N LEU A 273 7.03 -23.71 -17.13
CA LEU A 273 6.48 -22.57 -17.88
C LEU A 273 5.09 -22.90 -18.41
N VAL A 274 4.13 -22.02 -18.15
CA VAL A 274 2.76 -22.04 -18.69
C VAL A 274 2.54 -20.73 -19.44
N GLU A 275 2.49 -20.78 -20.78
CA GLU A 275 2.55 -19.60 -21.65
C GLU A 275 1.48 -19.58 -22.76
N ASP A 276 0.74 -18.49 -22.93
CA ASP A 276 -0.37 -18.43 -23.90
C ASP A 276 -1.41 -19.56 -23.65
N VAL A 277 -1.80 -19.75 -22.39
CA VAL A 277 -2.69 -20.84 -21.95
C VAL A 277 -4.01 -20.30 -21.40
N GLU A 278 -5.12 -20.85 -21.87
CA GLU A 278 -6.44 -20.62 -21.30
C GLU A 278 -6.76 -21.72 -20.28
N ILE A 279 -7.22 -21.36 -19.08
CA ILE A 279 -7.62 -22.30 -18.02
C ILE A 279 -9.06 -21.99 -17.57
N ASN A 280 -9.94 -22.99 -17.70
CA ASN A 280 -11.33 -22.94 -17.26
C ASN A 280 -11.58 -24.03 -16.20
N GLY A 281 -11.97 -23.59 -15.00
CA GLY A 281 -12.16 -24.44 -13.81
C GLY A 281 -13.54 -25.08 -13.67
N GLY A 282 -14.41 -24.97 -14.68
CA GLY A 282 -15.77 -25.54 -14.67
C GLY A 282 -16.68 -25.01 -13.55
N GLY A 283 -16.30 -23.91 -12.89
CA GLY A 283 -16.99 -23.36 -11.72
C GLY A 283 -16.77 -24.14 -10.43
N ARG A 284 -15.80 -25.06 -10.39
CA ARG A 284 -15.58 -25.99 -9.27
C ARG A 284 -14.12 -26.21 -8.87
N ASN A 285 -13.17 -25.79 -9.70
CA ASN A 285 -11.74 -26.04 -9.47
C ASN A 285 -11.17 -25.16 -8.35
N SER A 286 -10.56 -25.78 -7.33
CA SER A 286 -10.14 -25.11 -6.11
C SER A 286 -9.02 -24.09 -6.33
N ALA A 287 -8.10 -24.35 -7.26
CA ALA A 287 -7.10 -23.37 -7.70
C ALA A 287 -6.55 -23.71 -9.08
N SER A 288 -6.23 -22.71 -9.91
CA SER A 288 -5.75 -22.96 -11.28
C SER A 288 -4.38 -23.63 -11.34
N VAL A 289 -3.41 -23.12 -10.58
CA VAL A 289 -2.05 -23.66 -10.50
C VAL A 289 -1.62 -23.73 -9.04
N CYS A 290 -1.03 -24.85 -8.62
CA CYS A 290 -0.41 -24.97 -7.30
C CYS A 290 0.89 -25.78 -7.38
N CYS A 291 1.98 -25.45 -6.69
CA CYS A 291 2.11 -24.36 -5.71
C CYS A 291 3.44 -23.58 -5.82
N SER A 292 4.52 -24.22 -6.28
CA SER A 292 5.89 -23.67 -6.28
C SER A 292 6.58 -23.84 -7.63
N ASN A 293 7.69 -23.11 -7.85
CA ASN A 293 8.62 -23.25 -8.98
C ASN A 293 7.96 -23.20 -10.39
N TYR A 294 7.02 -22.29 -10.62
CA TYR A 294 6.33 -22.13 -11.91
C TYR A 294 6.24 -20.67 -12.37
N THR A 295 6.13 -20.47 -13.68
CA THR A 295 5.85 -19.19 -14.34
C THR A 295 4.56 -19.30 -15.16
N LEU A 296 3.59 -18.43 -14.88
CA LEU A 296 2.46 -18.12 -15.75
C LEU A 296 2.80 -16.85 -16.55
N ARG A 297 2.68 -16.92 -17.89
CA ARG A 297 2.87 -15.77 -18.80
C ARG A 297 1.75 -15.70 -19.83
N ARG A 298 1.06 -14.57 -19.94
CA ARG A 298 -0.09 -14.39 -20.86
C ARG A 298 -1.16 -15.48 -20.69
N ALA A 299 -1.37 -15.95 -19.47
CA ALA A 299 -2.44 -16.88 -19.15
C ALA A 299 -3.79 -16.14 -19.11
N ASN A 300 -4.84 -16.80 -19.56
CA ASN A 300 -6.23 -16.41 -19.34
C ASN A 300 -6.83 -17.44 -18.38
N ILE A 301 -7.32 -17.00 -17.21
CA ILE A 301 -7.79 -17.89 -16.14
C ILE A 301 -9.16 -17.42 -15.66
N TRP A 302 -10.19 -18.25 -15.87
CA TRP A 302 -11.58 -17.87 -15.60
C TRP A 302 -12.43 -19.04 -15.09
N ASN A 303 -13.57 -18.72 -14.45
CA ASN A 303 -14.51 -19.73 -13.94
C ASN A 303 -13.87 -20.75 -12.96
N MET A 304 -12.92 -20.27 -12.15
CA MET A 304 -12.26 -21.00 -11.06
C MET A 304 -12.92 -20.68 -9.71
N VAL A 305 -12.69 -21.47 -8.67
CA VAL A 305 -12.92 -21.00 -7.29
C VAL A 305 -11.83 -19.96 -6.97
N ASP A 306 -10.58 -20.40 -6.87
CA ASP A 306 -9.42 -19.50 -6.78
C ASP A 306 -8.57 -19.56 -8.07
N GLY A 307 -7.84 -18.48 -8.33
CA GLY A 307 -6.80 -18.46 -9.35
C GLY A 307 -5.52 -19.19 -8.88
N PRO A 308 -4.32 -18.73 -9.28
CA PRO A 308 -3.07 -19.36 -8.89
C PRO A 308 -2.78 -19.30 -7.37
N ARG A 309 -2.33 -20.43 -6.80
CA ARG A 309 -1.69 -20.49 -5.48
C ARG A 309 -0.21 -20.14 -5.61
N LEU A 310 0.25 -19.12 -4.89
CA LEU A 310 1.60 -18.60 -4.96
C LEU A 310 2.45 -19.12 -3.80
N SER A 311 3.57 -19.77 -4.11
CA SER A 311 4.57 -20.17 -3.12
C SER A 311 5.97 -19.99 -3.69
N THR A 312 6.96 -20.70 -3.15
CA THR A 312 8.38 -20.46 -3.43
C THR A 312 8.69 -20.54 -4.93
N ARG A 313 9.25 -19.45 -5.48
CA ARG A 313 9.51 -19.26 -6.92
C ARG A 313 8.28 -19.37 -7.83
N SER A 314 7.13 -18.85 -7.39
CA SER A 314 5.98 -18.58 -8.27
C SER A 314 6.09 -17.23 -8.97
N THR A 315 5.91 -17.22 -10.29
CA THR A 315 5.85 -16.00 -11.12
C THR A 315 4.54 -15.96 -11.90
N VAL A 316 3.83 -14.83 -11.86
CA VAL A 316 2.62 -14.58 -12.65
C VAL A 316 2.80 -13.23 -13.35
N VAL A 317 2.92 -13.26 -14.68
CA VAL A 317 3.19 -12.07 -15.49
C VAL A 317 2.28 -11.99 -16.71
N ASP A 318 2.00 -10.77 -17.14
CA ASP A 318 1.30 -10.45 -18.38
C ASP A 318 -0.06 -11.20 -18.54
N SER A 319 -0.69 -11.63 -17.44
CA SER A 319 -1.84 -12.56 -17.44
C SER A 319 -3.14 -11.88 -16.99
N TRP A 320 -4.27 -12.47 -17.39
CA TRP A 320 -5.62 -12.03 -17.03
C TRP A 320 -6.32 -13.11 -16.20
N ILE A 321 -6.75 -12.77 -14.99
CA ILE A 321 -7.49 -13.66 -14.08
C ILE A 321 -8.81 -12.97 -13.72
N HIS A 322 -9.94 -13.55 -14.14
CA HIS A 322 -11.25 -12.89 -14.11
C HIS A 322 -12.44 -13.84 -13.92
N ASP A 323 -13.63 -13.31 -13.65
CA ASP A 323 -14.91 -14.04 -13.61
C ASP A 323 -14.83 -15.36 -12.80
N LEU A 324 -14.40 -15.25 -11.55
CA LEU A 324 -14.35 -16.40 -10.63
C LEU A 324 -15.78 -16.89 -10.29
N ALA A 325 -15.87 -18.13 -9.83
CA ALA A 325 -17.10 -18.83 -9.54
C ALA A 325 -17.25 -19.09 -8.03
N ARG A 326 -18.15 -18.35 -7.38
CA ARG A 326 -18.54 -18.59 -5.98
C ARG A 326 -19.14 -20.00 -5.85
N VAL A 327 -18.66 -20.77 -4.89
CA VAL A 327 -19.34 -21.96 -4.36
C VAL A 327 -19.74 -21.69 -2.89
N PRO A 328 -20.59 -22.51 -2.26
CA PRO A 328 -20.97 -22.28 -0.87
C PRO A 328 -19.73 -22.19 0.04
N ASN A 329 -19.68 -21.12 0.86
CA ASN A 329 -18.62 -20.82 1.82
C ASN A 329 -17.20 -20.58 1.24
N SER A 330 -17.04 -20.32 -0.06
CA SER A 330 -15.71 -20.06 -0.65
C SER A 330 -15.29 -18.58 -0.62
N HIS A 331 -14.06 -18.33 -0.15
CA HIS A 331 -13.39 -17.03 -0.16
C HIS A 331 -12.54 -16.88 -1.42
N ASN A 332 -13.20 -16.71 -2.56
CA ASN A 332 -12.56 -16.71 -3.89
C ASN A 332 -11.51 -15.61 -4.09
N ASP A 333 -10.26 -15.98 -4.35
CA ASP A 333 -9.13 -15.07 -4.62
C ASP A 333 -8.59 -15.23 -6.06
N ALA A 334 -8.29 -14.13 -6.76
CA ALA A 334 -7.61 -14.22 -8.06
C ALA A 334 -6.16 -14.73 -7.92
N LEU A 335 -5.53 -14.50 -6.76
CA LEU A 335 -4.23 -15.04 -6.38
C LEU A 335 -4.25 -15.26 -4.86
N GLN A 336 -3.77 -16.40 -4.36
CA GLN A 336 -3.54 -16.57 -2.91
C GLN A 336 -2.15 -17.13 -2.64
N THR A 337 -1.39 -16.50 -1.75
CA THR A 337 -0.13 -17.06 -1.26
C THR A 337 -0.37 -18.23 -0.30
N THR A 338 0.43 -19.29 -0.37
CA THR A 338 0.39 -20.43 0.57
C THR A 338 1.68 -20.51 1.39
N GLY A 339 2.18 -19.35 1.82
CA GLY A 339 3.55 -19.19 2.35
C GLY A 339 4.63 -19.37 1.27
N GLY A 340 5.89 -19.11 1.60
CA GLY A 340 7.06 -19.32 0.72
C GLY A 340 7.80 -18.03 0.35
N SER A 341 8.72 -18.11 -0.62
CA SER A 341 9.54 -16.94 -0.97
C SER A 341 9.96 -16.76 -2.43
N ASN A 342 10.26 -15.51 -2.78
CA ASN A 342 10.66 -15.07 -4.13
C ASN A 342 9.49 -15.23 -5.11
N ILE A 343 8.47 -14.39 -4.91
CA ILE A 343 7.21 -14.39 -5.65
C ILE A 343 7.11 -13.11 -6.49
N ILE A 344 6.76 -13.23 -7.76
CA ILE A 344 6.60 -12.08 -8.68
C ILE A 344 5.19 -12.10 -9.25
N VAL A 345 4.47 -10.99 -9.07
CA VAL A 345 3.16 -10.73 -9.68
C VAL A 345 3.26 -9.39 -10.40
N ARG A 346 3.51 -9.41 -11.72
CA ARG A 346 3.81 -8.20 -12.50
C ARG A 346 2.91 -8.05 -13.73
N HIS A 347 2.38 -6.84 -13.93
CA HIS A 347 1.67 -6.47 -15.17
C HIS A 347 0.47 -7.39 -15.50
N ASN A 348 -0.26 -7.84 -14.49
CA ASN A 348 -1.47 -8.65 -14.67
C ASN A 348 -2.73 -7.79 -14.63
N ARG A 349 -3.84 -8.35 -15.15
CA ARG A 349 -5.20 -7.84 -14.97
C ARG A 349 -5.96 -8.79 -14.04
N LEU A 350 -6.36 -8.30 -12.88
CA LEU A 350 -6.97 -9.09 -11.80
C LEU A 350 -8.38 -8.58 -11.51
N GLU A 351 -9.38 -9.34 -11.92
CA GLU A 351 -10.81 -9.00 -11.82
C GLU A 351 -11.58 -10.16 -11.19
N PRO A 352 -11.35 -10.50 -9.91
CA PRO A 352 -11.93 -11.70 -9.29
C PRO A 352 -13.47 -11.70 -9.26
N TYR A 353 -14.11 -10.54 -9.44
CA TYR A 353 -15.56 -10.43 -9.51
C TYR A 353 -16.15 -11.05 -10.78
N LYS A 354 -17.44 -11.38 -10.73
CA LYS A 354 -18.24 -11.71 -11.90
C LYS A 354 -19.33 -10.66 -12.08
N ALA A 355 -19.35 -10.00 -13.22
CA ALA A 355 -20.24 -8.85 -13.44
C ALA A 355 -21.74 -9.22 -13.28
N SER A 356 -22.12 -10.46 -13.61
CA SER A 356 -23.50 -10.95 -13.53
C SER A 356 -23.98 -11.29 -12.11
N THR A 357 -23.13 -11.25 -11.08
CA THR A 357 -23.50 -11.58 -9.69
C THR A 357 -23.41 -10.39 -8.74
N ASN A 358 -22.85 -9.26 -9.19
CA ASN A 358 -22.56 -8.07 -8.37
C ASN A 358 -21.80 -8.40 -7.05
N ASP A 359 -20.96 -9.42 -7.10
CA ASP A 359 -20.15 -9.87 -5.96
C ASP A 359 -18.67 -9.54 -6.28
N PRO A 360 -17.95 -8.77 -5.45
CA PRO A 360 -16.56 -8.41 -5.68
C PRO A 360 -15.56 -9.56 -5.47
N HIS A 361 -16.00 -10.70 -4.89
CA HIS A 361 -15.12 -11.80 -4.45
C HIS A 361 -14.16 -11.40 -3.31
N ASN A 362 -13.16 -12.21 -2.94
CA ASN A 362 -12.42 -12.03 -1.69
C ASN A 362 -11.18 -11.13 -1.84
N ALA A 363 -10.30 -11.37 -2.81
CA ALA A 363 -9.19 -10.47 -3.15
C ALA A 363 -8.68 -10.63 -4.59
N CYS A 364 -7.98 -9.61 -5.11
CA CYS A 364 -7.07 -9.79 -6.25
C CYS A 364 -5.82 -10.58 -5.84
N ILE A 365 -5.31 -10.32 -4.62
CA ILE A 365 -4.27 -11.12 -3.98
C ILE A 365 -4.52 -11.24 -2.47
N MET A 366 -4.48 -12.46 -1.96
CA MET A 366 -4.54 -12.76 -0.52
C MET A 366 -3.17 -13.22 0.00
N ILE A 367 -2.65 -12.51 1.01
CA ILE A 367 -1.32 -12.72 1.58
C ILE A 367 -1.42 -13.43 2.94
N GLY A 368 -0.63 -14.49 3.09
CA GLY A 368 -0.71 -15.46 4.19
C GLY A 368 -1.72 -16.59 3.93
N SER A 369 -1.55 -17.71 4.61
CA SER A 369 -2.48 -18.85 4.57
C SER A 369 -2.49 -19.59 5.91
N THR A 370 -3.59 -20.28 6.23
CA THR A 370 -3.62 -21.25 7.33
C THR A 370 -2.71 -22.48 7.09
N THR A 371 -2.17 -22.63 5.87
CA THR A 371 -1.19 -23.67 5.52
C THR A 371 0.26 -23.28 5.83
N ALA A 372 0.56 -21.97 5.92
CA ALA A 372 1.88 -21.43 6.23
C ALA A 372 1.79 -19.91 6.48
N ASP A 373 2.38 -19.48 7.59
CA ASP A 373 2.39 -18.12 8.12
C ASP A 373 3.31 -17.16 7.34
N SER A 374 4.47 -17.63 6.87
CA SER A 374 5.53 -16.76 6.36
C SER A 374 5.58 -16.63 4.85
N VAL A 375 5.54 -15.38 4.38
CA VAL A 375 5.72 -14.97 2.96
C VAL A 375 6.88 -13.99 2.89
N ARG A 376 7.87 -14.23 2.01
CA ARG A 376 9.07 -13.37 1.89
C ARG A 376 9.45 -13.05 0.45
N ASN A 377 10.04 -11.88 0.20
CA ASN A 377 10.46 -11.44 -1.14
C ASN A 377 9.31 -11.55 -2.16
N LEU A 378 8.19 -10.85 -1.93
CA LEU A 378 7.05 -10.81 -2.86
C LEU A 378 6.98 -9.43 -3.51
N THR A 379 7.05 -9.36 -4.84
CA THR A 379 6.82 -8.10 -5.58
C THR A 379 5.49 -8.17 -6.33
N PHE A 380 4.57 -7.27 -5.99
CA PHE A 380 3.29 -7.07 -6.67
C PHE A 380 3.32 -5.70 -7.36
N GLU A 381 3.59 -5.67 -8.66
CA GLU A 381 3.86 -4.41 -9.37
C GLU A 381 3.21 -4.26 -10.76
N ASN A 382 2.85 -3.02 -11.12
CA ASN A 382 2.25 -2.68 -12.42
C ASN A 382 0.95 -3.45 -12.76
N ASN A 383 0.26 -4.05 -11.78
CA ASN A 383 -0.97 -4.79 -12.01
C ASN A 383 -2.18 -3.85 -12.03
N TYR A 384 -3.20 -4.17 -12.84
CA TYR A 384 -4.56 -3.68 -12.62
C TYR A 384 -5.29 -4.65 -11.69
N CYS A 385 -5.91 -4.13 -10.64
CA CYS A 385 -6.74 -4.89 -9.73
C CYS A 385 -8.07 -4.17 -9.49
N ASN A 386 -9.18 -4.87 -9.70
CA ASN A 386 -10.51 -4.37 -9.42
C ASN A 386 -11.34 -5.53 -8.88
N GLY A 387 -11.75 -5.48 -7.61
CA GLY A 387 -12.34 -6.63 -6.92
C GLY A 387 -11.94 -6.73 -5.45
N GLY A 388 -12.56 -7.66 -4.74
CA GLY A 388 -12.22 -8.09 -3.39
C GLY A 388 -13.14 -7.59 -2.27
N ASN A 389 -13.16 -8.33 -1.17
CA ASN A 389 -13.52 -7.82 0.15
C ASN A 389 -12.54 -6.70 0.51
N TYR A 390 -11.26 -7.02 0.41
CA TYR A 390 -10.18 -6.08 0.16
C TYR A 390 -9.47 -6.49 -1.12
N SER A 391 -9.08 -5.54 -1.97
CA SER A 391 -8.34 -5.83 -3.20
C SER A 391 -7.01 -6.58 -2.94
N VAL A 392 -6.36 -6.24 -1.83
CA VAL A 392 -5.19 -6.91 -1.24
C VAL A 392 -5.60 -7.39 0.16
N GLY A 393 -5.87 -8.69 0.29
CA GLY A 393 -6.20 -9.32 1.57
C GLY A 393 -4.93 -9.68 2.35
N VAL A 394 -4.93 -9.49 3.66
CA VAL A 394 -3.77 -9.70 4.54
C VAL A 394 -4.23 -10.34 5.85
N ARG A 395 -3.64 -11.49 6.21
CA ARG A 395 -3.95 -12.20 7.47
C ARG A 395 -3.34 -11.52 8.70
N ASP A 396 -3.89 -11.85 9.86
CA ASP A 396 -3.38 -11.48 11.19
C ASP A 396 -2.04 -12.18 11.50
N ASP A 397 -1.95 -13.46 11.16
CA ASP A 397 -0.83 -14.35 11.45
C ASP A 397 0.30 -14.30 10.41
N LEU A 398 0.29 -13.28 9.54
CA LEU A 398 1.26 -13.16 8.45
C LEU A 398 2.65 -12.76 8.95
N VAL A 399 3.61 -13.69 8.85
CA VAL A 399 5.05 -13.42 9.08
C VAL A 399 5.70 -12.92 7.77
N ALA A 400 5.40 -11.69 7.41
CA ALA A 400 5.89 -11.04 6.20
C ALA A 400 7.35 -10.53 6.31
N SER A 401 8.07 -10.51 5.19
CA SER A 401 9.36 -9.81 5.06
C SER A 401 9.64 -9.46 3.59
N ASN A 402 10.00 -8.21 3.30
CA ASN A 402 10.28 -7.74 1.95
C ASN A 402 9.14 -8.06 0.95
N ILE A 403 7.92 -7.68 1.32
CA ILE A 403 6.75 -7.68 0.42
C ILE A 403 6.57 -6.25 -0.08
N VAL A 404 6.45 -6.04 -1.40
CA VAL A 404 6.42 -4.70 -2.02
C VAL A 404 5.24 -4.57 -2.97
N PHE A 405 4.41 -3.56 -2.75
CA PHE A 405 3.35 -3.12 -3.64
C PHE A 405 3.73 -1.79 -4.29
N LYS A 406 3.79 -1.72 -5.63
CA LYS A 406 4.15 -0.48 -6.37
C LYS A 406 3.63 -0.43 -7.80
N ASN A 407 3.42 0.76 -8.36
CA ASN A 407 2.97 0.99 -9.74
C ASN A 407 1.60 0.35 -10.11
N ASN A 408 0.83 -0.15 -9.14
CA ASN A 408 -0.43 -0.83 -9.41
C ASN A 408 -1.57 0.17 -9.61
N LYS A 409 -2.57 -0.19 -10.43
CA LYS A 409 -3.80 0.57 -10.61
C LYS A 409 -4.99 -0.16 -10.02
N PHE A 410 -5.74 0.53 -9.16
CA PHE A 410 -6.89 -0.03 -8.47
C PHE A 410 -8.22 0.50 -9.01
N GLY A 411 -9.16 -0.39 -9.27
CA GLY A 411 -10.55 -0.06 -9.55
C GLY A 411 -11.40 0.07 -8.27
N ARG A 412 -12.65 0.50 -8.42
CA ARG A 412 -13.56 0.82 -7.30
C ARG A 412 -14.38 -0.36 -6.77
N ASN A 413 -14.31 -1.55 -7.39
CA ASN A 413 -15.17 -2.68 -7.06
C ASN A 413 -14.67 -3.49 -5.85
N TYR A 414 -14.53 -2.86 -4.68
CA TYR A 414 -14.15 -3.52 -3.42
C TYR A 414 -15.23 -3.34 -2.36
N ARG A 415 -15.31 -4.25 -1.37
CA ARG A 415 -16.35 -4.20 -0.32
C ARG A 415 -15.97 -3.35 0.90
N TYR A 416 -14.70 -3.36 1.30
CA TYR A 416 -14.23 -2.72 2.54
C TYR A 416 -13.08 -1.73 2.34
N GLY A 417 -12.10 -2.05 1.48
CA GLY A 417 -10.98 -1.16 1.18
C GLY A 417 -10.06 -1.75 0.10
N VAL A 418 -8.97 -1.05 -0.23
CA VAL A 418 -7.97 -1.60 -1.16
C VAL A 418 -7.06 -2.61 -0.47
N ILE A 419 -6.57 -2.33 0.74
CA ILE A 419 -5.66 -3.24 1.44
C ILE A 419 -6.14 -3.49 2.87
N ALA A 420 -6.22 -4.76 3.27
CA ALA A 420 -6.41 -5.12 4.66
C ALA A 420 -5.08 -4.93 5.41
N ARG A 421 -5.13 -4.46 6.66
CA ARG A 421 -3.94 -4.29 7.54
C ARG A 421 -2.79 -3.54 6.84
N PRO A 422 -3.00 -2.30 6.36
CA PRO A 422 -1.98 -1.53 5.65
C PRO A 422 -0.67 -1.33 6.43
N ASN A 423 -0.74 -1.36 7.76
CA ASN A 423 0.40 -1.21 8.66
C ASN A 423 1.10 -2.55 9.01
N GLN A 424 0.90 -3.60 8.23
CA GLN A 424 1.49 -4.92 8.48
C GLN A 424 3.02 -4.90 8.30
N THR A 425 3.76 -5.16 9.39
CA THR A 425 5.21 -5.27 9.39
C THR A 425 5.70 -6.25 8.32
N GLY A 426 6.68 -5.81 7.51
CA GLY A 426 7.23 -6.59 6.41
C GLY A 426 6.58 -6.35 5.04
N ILE A 427 5.48 -5.58 4.99
CA ILE A 427 4.88 -5.05 3.75
C ILE A 427 5.28 -3.58 3.55
N LEU A 428 5.71 -3.24 2.34
CA LEU A 428 5.96 -1.89 1.85
C LEU A 428 4.89 -1.53 0.81
N TRP A 429 4.13 -0.46 1.08
CA TRP A 429 3.20 0.13 0.13
C TRP A 429 3.79 1.42 -0.46
N GLU A 430 4.23 1.37 -1.72
CA GLU A 430 4.79 2.53 -2.42
C GLU A 430 3.66 3.49 -2.83
N ARG A 431 3.22 4.32 -1.89
CA ARG A 431 1.96 5.08 -1.99
C ARG A 431 1.89 6.03 -3.19
N ALA A 432 3.03 6.56 -3.65
CA ALA A 432 3.09 7.45 -4.80
C ALA A 432 2.71 6.78 -6.13
N THR A 433 2.87 5.44 -6.24
CA THR A 433 2.71 4.71 -7.50
C THR A 433 1.58 3.67 -7.47
N ASN A 434 1.05 3.33 -6.29
CA ASN A 434 -0.22 2.62 -6.17
C ASN A 434 -1.38 3.63 -6.26
N VAL A 435 -2.03 3.69 -7.42
CA VAL A 435 -2.99 4.76 -7.77
C VAL A 435 -4.35 4.19 -8.18
N TRP A 436 -5.38 5.03 -8.17
CA TRP A 436 -6.68 4.69 -8.74
C TRP A 436 -6.61 4.65 -10.28
N PHE A 437 -7.34 3.72 -10.88
CA PHE A 437 -7.42 3.59 -12.34
C PHE A 437 -8.14 4.77 -13.00
N ASP A 438 -9.21 5.27 -12.38
CA ASP A 438 -10.12 6.27 -12.95
C ASP A 438 -9.53 7.69 -12.99
N ASN A 439 -8.82 8.12 -11.95
CA ASN A 439 -8.30 9.49 -11.82
C ASN A 439 -6.79 9.58 -11.55
N GLY A 440 -6.08 8.46 -11.41
CA GLY A 440 -4.62 8.44 -11.20
C GLY A 440 -4.15 8.96 -9.84
N LEU A 441 -5.06 9.31 -8.92
CA LEU A 441 -4.68 9.77 -7.58
C LEU A 441 -4.15 8.59 -6.74
N PRO A 442 -3.21 8.81 -5.80
CA PRO A 442 -2.76 7.79 -4.85
C PRO A 442 -3.90 7.10 -4.12
N VAL A 443 -3.81 5.78 -4.03
CA VAL A 443 -4.61 5.01 -3.07
C VAL A 443 -4.13 5.36 -1.66
N VAL A 444 -5.06 5.72 -0.79
CA VAL A 444 -4.82 5.73 0.66
C VAL A 444 -5.02 4.29 1.15
N PRO A 445 -3.99 3.67 1.78
CA PRO A 445 -4.07 2.31 2.29
C PRO A 445 -5.15 2.12 3.37
#